data_AF-A0A938SFS1-F1
#
_entry.id   AF-A0A938SFS1-F1
#
_cell.length_a   1.000
_cell.length_b   1.000
_cell.length_c   1.000
_cell.angle_alpha   90.00
_cell.angle_beta   90.00
_cell.angle_gamma   90.00
#
_symmetry.space_group_name_H-M   'P 1'
#
loop_
_entity.id
_entity.type
_entity.pdbx_description
1 polymer ?
#
loop_
_entity_poly.entity_id
_entity_poly.type
_entity_poly.pdbx_seq_one_letter_code
_entity_poly.pdbx_strand_id
1 'polypeptide(L)'
;AAFDYLDALGVPFVKRDGLADQFVTDGSKYARACYTGPHTANHIEQALVRRIRQTSIELVEDAMLVDLLLTSDGAQVAGAVILASNEIKAIRAKAIVLATGGVGEAFEVNVYPPGMTGDGYAGALRAGAELINMEFIQIGLSSVKTKLACSGSMMRAIPRVINDQDEEFLARYFPVGTPPGQVYSVLFAKGASWPVSLEEKSHIMDIAVFREMVAGRKVYLDYSRNPHGFDPSALDGKATRWFKEAKGVDLTHVLNAPTPLARLKAINPQSVAWLQARGIDMDAGDKVEIAPAIQHFQGGVKIRTEGNTNLKGLYAAGEVAGGQHGANRPGGNALLDTQVFGKVAGSSAASFAAATALPPTDVARLAAVQTKISGMQTARGLGAGAARKQLQRLMSRAASVVRTEKGLADALAELQRLRAEGISVDASGLADALETRNLLDASEAILRACLARKESRGPHLFFRDATDLTPLPRRDPEFQHYTAIKRVGDALRLEARKPLPLPS
;
A
#
# COMPACT_ATOMS: atom_id res chain seq x y z
N ALA A 1 14.95 10.72 -19.10
CA ALA A 1 14.62 9.42 -19.72
C ALA A 1 13.15 9.02 -19.51
N ALA A 2 12.68 8.68 -18.30
CA ALA A 2 11.29 8.22 -18.09
C ALA A 2 10.24 9.33 -18.30
N PHE A 3 10.49 10.53 -17.76
CA PHE A 3 9.63 11.69 -17.99
C PHE A 3 9.53 12.02 -19.48
N ASP A 4 10.67 12.17 -20.16
CA ASP A 4 10.71 12.54 -21.58
C ASP A 4 9.99 11.52 -22.47
N TYR A 5 10.07 10.22 -22.13
CA TYR A 5 9.32 9.18 -22.84
C TYR A 5 7.81 9.38 -22.69
N LEU A 6 7.31 9.61 -21.48
CA LEU A 6 5.89 9.86 -21.23
C LEU A 6 5.40 11.16 -21.88
N ASP A 7 6.22 12.20 -21.83
CA ASP A 7 5.94 13.48 -22.49
C ASP A 7 5.84 13.30 -24.01
N ALA A 8 6.75 12.52 -24.61
CA ALA A 8 6.70 12.16 -26.03
C ALA A 8 5.48 11.29 -26.41
N LEU A 9 4.91 10.52 -25.47
CA LEU A 9 3.65 9.81 -25.65
C LEU A 9 2.40 10.71 -25.50
N GLY A 10 2.59 12.01 -25.26
CA GLY A 10 1.53 12.99 -25.14
C GLY A 10 0.83 13.00 -23.77
N VAL A 11 1.53 12.63 -22.69
CA VAL A 11 1.01 12.87 -21.33
C VAL A 11 0.97 14.39 -21.09
N PRO A 12 -0.18 14.97 -20.71
CA PRO A 12 -0.36 16.42 -20.59
C PRO A 12 0.24 16.96 -19.28
N PHE A 13 1.55 16.85 -19.12
CA PHE A 13 2.25 17.43 -17.98
C PHE A 13 2.10 18.96 -17.98
N VAL A 14 1.90 19.53 -16.79
CA VAL A 14 1.94 20.98 -16.60
C VAL A 14 3.36 21.46 -16.87
N LYS A 15 3.50 22.49 -17.71
CA LYS A 15 4.79 23.08 -18.10
C LYS A 15 4.78 24.60 -17.90
N ARG A 16 5.94 25.16 -17.56
CA ARG A 16 6.24 26.60 -17.54
C ARG A 16 7.49 26.83 -18.39
N ASP A 17 7.42 27.78 -19.31
CA ASP A 17 8.53 28.10 -20.23
C ASP A 17 9.11 26.86 -20.97
N GLY A 18 8.22 25.93 -21.33
CA GLY A 18 8.58 24.68 -22.02
C GLY A 18 9.16 23.57 -21.12
N LEU A 19 9.40 23.84 -19.83
CA LEU A 19 9.91 22.88 -18.85
C LEU A 19 8.81 22.35 -17.94
N ALA A 20 8.96 21.13 -17.42
CA ALA A 20 8.01 20.54 -16.49
C ALA A 20 7.87 21.39 -15.22
N ASP A 21 6.64 21.74 -14.86
CA ASP A 21 6.37 22.35 -13.57
C ASP A 21 6.45 21.30 -12.46
N GLN A 22 7.03 21.68 -11.33
CA GLN A 22 7.35 20.77 -10.24
C GLN A 22 6.89 21.32 -8.90
N PHE A 23 6.45 20.42 -8.01
CA PHE A 23 6.09 20.79 -6.65
C PHE A 23 6.73 19.85 -5.62
N VAL A 24 6.76 20.33 -4.37
CA VAL A 24 7.21 19.55 -3.19
C VAL A 24 6.09 18.60 -2.75
N THR A 25 6.41 17.31 -2.70
CA THR A 25 5.58 16.22 -2.16
C THR A 25 6.06 15.78 -0.78
N ASP A 26 5.21 15.03 -0.07
CA ASP A 26 5.49 14.44 1.24
C ASP A 26 6.83 13.67 1.23
N GLY A 27 7.68 13.97 2.21
CA GLY A 27 9.03 13.41 2.35
C GLY A 27 10.11 14.00 1.43
N SER A 28 9.79 15.01 0.60
CA SER A 28 10.77 15.70 -0.26
C SER A 28 11.20 17.05 0.33
N LYS A 29 12.49 17.41 0.17
CA LYS A 29 13.04 18.71 0.61
C LYS A 29 12.96 19.82 -0.45
N TYR A 30 12.79 19.46 -1.73
CA TYR A 30 12.72 20.39 -2.86
C TYR A 30 11.70 19.90 -3.89
N ALA A 31 11.27 20.81 -4.77
CA ALA A 31 10.28 20.51 -5.80
C ALA A 31 10.89 19.57 -6.86
N ARG A 32 10.20 18.45 -7.13
CA ARG A 32 10.65 17.44 -8.11
C ARG A 32 9.53 16.58 -8.68
N ALA A 33 8.30 16.72 -8.18
CA ALA A 33 7.17 15.94 -8.66
C ALA A 33 6.51 16.62 -9.85
N CYS A 34 6.52 15.96 -11.00
CA CYS A 34 5.78 16.38 -12.20
C CYS A 34 4.32 15.91 -12.09
N TYR A 35 3.39 16.67 -12.68
CA TYR A 35 1.95 16.41 -12.56
C TYR A 35 1.17 16.88 -13.78
N THR A 36 -0.07 16.40 -13.90
CA THR A 36 -1.06 16.80 -14.92
C THR A 36 -2.32 17.41 -14.28
N GLY A 37 -2.21 17.79 -13.00
CA GLY A 37 -3.35 18.02 -12.10
C GLY A 37 -3.66 16.77 -11.25
N PRO A 38 -4.93 16.56 -10.84
CA PRO A 38 -5.30 15.46 -9.94
C PRO A 38 -5.33 14.08 -10.61
N HIS A 39 -5.13 14.01 -11.93
CA HIS A 39 -5.30 12.79 -12.74
C HIS A 39 -3.98 12.24 -13.31
N THR A 40 -2.85 12.54 -12.67
CA THR A 40 -1.51 12.18 -13.18
C THR A 40 -1.36 10.69 -13.49
N ALA A 41 -1.81 9.81 -12.60
CA ALA A 41 -1.76 8.36 -12.85
C ALA A 41 -2.63 7.96 -14.06
N ASN A 42 -3.86 8.48 -14.15
CA ASN A 42 -4.78 8.16 -15.24
C ASN A 42 -4.27 8.61 -16.60
N HIS A 43 -3.68 9.81 -16.68
CA HIS A 43 -3.14 10.30 -17.94
C HIS A 43 -1.91 9.51 -18.40
N ILE A 44 -1.06 9.07 -17.47
CA ILE A 44 0.07 8.17 -17.76
C ILE A 44 -0.44 6.83 -18.28
N GLU A 45 -1.39 6.22 -17.57
CA GLU A 45 -2.01 4.95 -17.94
C GLU A 45 -2.62 5.02 -19.35
N GLN A 46 -3.45 6.03 -19.61
CA GLN A 46 -4.08 6.22 -20.92
C GLN A 46 -3.05 6.33 -22.06
N ALA A 47 -1.95 7.04 -21.84
CA ALA A 47 -0.88 7.16 -22.83
C ALA A 47 -0.18 5.81 -23.10
N LEU A 48 0.10 5.04 -22.05
CA LEU A 48 0.70 3.71 -22.17
C LEU A 48 -0.24 2.69 -22.83
N VAL A 49 -1.54 2.72 -22.50
CA VAL A 49 -2.56 1.87 -23.15
C VAL A 49 -2.67 2.20 -24.64
N ARG A 50 -2.70 3.49 -25.02
CA ARG A 50 -2.65 3.89 -26.43
C ARG A 50 -1.40 3.36 -27.13
N ARG A 51 -0.25 3.42 -26.46
CA ARG A 51 1.02 2.93 -27.01
C ARG A 51 1.00 1.42 -27.25
N ILE A 52 0.51 0.63 -26.29
CA ILE A 52 0.44 -0.84 -26.41
C ILE A 52 -0.40 -1.25 -27.63
N ARG A 53 -1.54 -0.58 -27.87
CA ARG A 53 -2.41 -0.83 -29.04
C ARG A 53 -1.74 -0.60 -30.40
N GLN A 54 -0.59 0.07 -30.42
CA GLN A 54 0.22 0.33 -31.63
C GLN A 54 1.40 -0.65 -31.77
N THR A 55 1.44 -1.71 -30.97
CA THR A 55 2.49 -2.73 -30.99
C THR A 55 1.93 -4.08 -31.41
N SER A 56 2.81 -5.02 -31.75
CA SER A 56 2.46 -6.42 -32.00
C SER A 56 2.39 -7.27 -30.74
N ILE A 57 2.31 -6.65 -29.55
CA ILE A 57 2.21 -7.36 -28.28
C ILE A 57 0.85 -8.05 -28.22
N GLU A 58 0.84 -9.36 -27.98
CA GLU A 58 -0.38 -10.12 -27.71
C GLU A 58 -0.86 -9.83 -26.29
N LEU A 59 -2.14 -9.45 -26.16
CA LEU A 59 -2.79 -9.20 -24.89
C LEU A 59 -3.75 -10.34 -24.57
N VAL A 60 -3.56 -10.95 -23.40
CA VAL A 60 -4.52 -11.89 -22.81
C VAL A 60 -5.20 -11.15 -21.67
N GLU A 61 -6.36 -10.56 -21.95
CA GLU A 61 -7.19 -9.87 -20.96
C GLU A 61 -7.93 -10.87 -20.07
N ASP A 62 -8.41 -10.40 -18.91
CA ASP A 62 -9.15 -11.22 -17.93
C ASP A 62 -8.43 -12.52 -17.54
N ALA A 63 -7.12 -12.41 -17.31
CA ALA A 63 -6.23 -13.52 -16.95
C ALA A 63 -5.54 -13.29 -15.60
N MET A 64 -5.67 -14.29 -14.72
CA MET A 64 -5.08 -14.30 -13.38
C MET A 64 -3.87 -15.24 -13.32
N LEU A 65 -2.78 -14.82 -12.66
CA LEU A 65 -1.64 -15.69 -12.37
C LEU A 65 -2.01 -16.72 -11.30
N VAL A 66 -1.95 -18.01 -11.64
CA VAL A 66 -2.21 -19.12 -10.70
C VAL A 66 -0.93 -19.62 -10.07
N ASP A 67 0.08 -19.92 -10.87
CA ASP A 67 1.40 -20.39 -10.41
C ASP A 67 2.49 -20.14 -11.46
N LEU A 68 3.75 -20.14 -11.03
CA LEU A 68 4.89 -20.13 -11.94
C LEU A 68 5.34 -21.56 -12.24
N LEU A 69 5.65 -21.84 -13.49
CA LEU A 69 6.23 -23.11 -13.93
C LEU A 69 7.74 -22.98 -13.90
N LEU A 70 8.42 -24.00 -13.35
CA LEU A 70 9.87 -24.07 -13.28
C LEU A 70 10.42 -25.24 -14.09
N THR A 71 11.72 -25.20 -14.35
CA THR A 71 12.50 -26.39 -14.75
C THR A 71 12.48 -27.46 -13.66
N SER A 72 12.77 -28.71 -14.02
CA SER A 72 12.75 -29.85 -13.08
C SER A 72 13.71 -29.68 -11.90
N ASP A 73 14.83 -28.98 -12.08
CA ASP A 73 15.77 -28.62 -11.01
C ASP A 73 15.31 -27.42 -10.15
N GLY A 74 14.22 -26.75 -10.54
CA GLY A 74 13.68 -25.56 -9.89
C GLY A 74 14.52 -24.29 -10.05
N ALA A 75 15.57 -24.29 -10.88
CA ALA A 75 16.53 -23.19 -10.96
C ALA A 75 16.07 -22.03 -11.87
N GLN A 76 15.19 -22.30 -12.84
CA GLN A 76 14.78 -21.35 -13.86
C GLN A 76 13.26 -21.40 -14.09
N VAL A 77 12.65 -20.25 -14.41
CA VAL A 77 11.25 -20.22 -14.87
C VAL A 77 11.11 -20.80 -16.28
N ALA A 78 10.06 -21.58 -16.49
CA ALA A 78 9.71 -22.19 -17.77
C ALA A 78 8.35 -21.73 -18.31
N GLY A 79 7.62 -20.91 -17.55
CA GLY A 79 6.28 -20.45 -17.91
C GLY A 79 5.44 -20.07 -16.71
N ALA A 80 4.14 -19.91 -16.95
CA ALA A 80 3.14 -19.66 -15.92
C ALA A 80 1.88 -20.47 -16.20
N VAL A 81 1.15 -20.81 -15.14
CA VAL A 81 -0.24 -21.25 -15.21
C VAL A 81 -1.12 -20.04 -14.94
N ILE A 82 -2.07 -19.80 -15.83
CA ILE A 82 -3.04 -18.73 -15.71
C ILE A 82 -4.46 -19.29 -15.69
N LEU A 83 -5.37 -18.56 -15.06
CA LEU A 83 -6.80 -18.73 -15.21
C LEU A 83 -7.29 -17.62 -16.15
N ALA A 84 -7.72 -17.97 -17.35
CA ALA A 84 -8.22 -17.02 -18.34
C ALA A 84 -9.57 -17.50 -18.86
N SER A 85 -10.60 -16.65 -18.81
CA SER A 85 -11.97 -17.01 -19.21
C SER A 85 -12.47 -18.29 -18.51
N ASN A 86 -12.20 -18.44 -17.21
CA ASN A 86 -12.50 -19.62 -16.40
C ASN A 86 -11.80 -20.94 -16.83
N GLU A 87 -10.81 -20.86 -17.73
CA GLU A 87 -10.01 -22.00 -18.15
C GLU A 87 -8.58 -21.89 -17.64
N ILE A 88 -8.03 -23.02 -17.21
CA ILE A 88 -6.63 -23.11 -16.79
C ILE A 88 -5.76 -23.31 -18.03
N LYS A 89 -4.85 -22.37 -18.28
CA LYS A 89 -3.93 -22.40 -19.41
C LYS A 89 -2.48 -22.35 -18.93
N ALA A 90 -1.61 -23.08 -19.61
CA ALA A 90 -0.16 -23.01 -19.37
C ALA A 90 0.50 -22.23 -20.51
N ILE A 91 1.20 -21.15 -20.17
CA ILE A 91 1.98 -20.35 -21.12
C ILE A 91 3.45 -20.61 -20.85
N ARG A 92 4.17 -21.12 -21.86
CA ARG A 92 5.62 -21.36 -21.76
C ARG A 92 6.37 -20.08 -22.11
N ALA A 93 7.38 -19.75 -21.31
CA ALA A 93 8.16 -18.54 -21.50
C ALA A 93 9.62 -18.74 -21.06
N LYS A 94 10.54 -18.04 -21.73
CA LYS A 94 11.95 -18.00 -21.36
C LYS A 94 12.21 -17.04 -20.21
N ALA A 95 11.43 -15.96 -20.15
CA ALA A 95 11.51 -14.93 -19.13
C ALA A 95 10.10 -14.48 -18.74
N ILE A 96 9.91 -14.10 -17.48
CA ILE A 96 8.65 -13.61 -16.93
C ILE A 96 8.94 -12.34 -16.15
N VAL A 97 8.17 -11.28 -16.40
CA VAL A 97 8.19 -10.04 -15.60
C VAL A 97 6.90 -9.97 -14.81
N LEU A 98 7.00 -9.99 -13.48
CA LEU A 98 5.88 -9.73 -12.59
C LEU A 98 5.67 -8.22 -12.46
N ALA A 99 4.44 -7.75 -12.74
CA ALA A 99 4.02 -6.36 -12.57
C ALA A 99 2.59 -6.29 -12.01
N THR A 100 2.28 -7.16 -11.04
CA THR A 100 0.92 -7.49 -10.59
C THR A 100 0.39 -6.62 -9.45
N GLY A 101 1.07 -5.52 -9.12
CA GLY A 101 0.67 -4.62 -8.04
C GLY A 101 0.90 -5.18 -6.64
N GLY A 102 0.19 -4.59 -5.66
CA GLY A 102 0.31 -4.93 -4.24
C GLY A 102 -0.72 -5.95 -3.75
N VAL A 103 -0.92 -5.96 -2.42
CA VAL A 103 -1.85 -6.89 -1.73
C VAL A 103 -2.81 -6.14 -0.81
N GLY A 104 -3.40 -5.07 -1.34
CA GLY A 104 -4.33 -4.21 -0.59
C GLY A 104 -5.57 -4.94 -0.08
N GLU A 105 -6.08 -5.92 -0.84
CA GLU A 105 -7.29 -6.67 -0.48
C GLU A 105 -7.10 -7.66 0.67
N ALA A 106 -5.88 -7.81 1.19
CA ALA A 106 -5.67 -8.49 2.47
C ALA A 106 -6.24 -7.69 3.66
N PHE A 107 -6.68 -6.44 3.46
CA PHE A 107 -7.18 -5.55 4.51
C PHE A 107 -8.57 -5.01 4.16
N GLU A 108 -9.42 -4.79 5.17
CA GLU A 108 -10.81 -4.32 5.00
C GLU A 108 -10.88 -2.93 4.36
N VAL A 109 -9.97 -2.04 4.77
CA VAL A 109 -9.90 -0.67 4.26
C VAL A 109 -8.59 -0.48 3.51
N ASN A 110 -8.69 -0.20 2.23
CA ASN A 110 -7.56 0.06 1.36
C ASN A 110 -7.97 1.02 0.22
N VAL A 111 -6.98 1.66 -0.40
CA VAL A 111 -7.19 2.61 -1.51
C VAL A 111 -6.84 2.01 -2.88
N TYR A 112 -6.71 0.68 -2.97
CA TYR A 112 -6.38 0.00 -4.21
C TYR A 112 -7.62 -0.10 -5.12
N PRO A 113 -7.39 -0.24 -6.45
CA PRO A 113 -8.38 -0.82 -7.35
C PRO A 113 -8.75 -2.26 -6.91
N PRO A 114 -9.95 -2.74 -7.26
CA PRO A 114 -10.31 -4.15 -7.07
C PRO A 114 -9.32 -5.11 -7.77
N GLY A 115 -9.13 -6.30 -7.23
CA GLY A 115 -8.25 -7.35 -7.77
C GLY A 115 -6.80 -7.29 -7.28
N MET A 116 -6.49 -6.46 -6.27
CA MET A 116 -5.13 -6.34 -5.73
C MET A 116 -4.88 -7.36 -4.61
N THR A 117 -4.76 -8.62 -5.02
CA THR A 117 -4.75 -9.84 -4.17
C THR A 117 -3.37 -10.43 -3.93
N GLY A 118 -2.30 -9.76 -4.36
CA GLY A 118 -0.92 -10.18 -4.09
C GLY A 118 -0.46 -11.41 -4.88
N ASP A 119 -1.06 -11.69 -6.03
CA ASP A 119 -0.80 -12.88 -6.85
C ASP A 119 0.67 -13.07 -7.20
N GLY A 120 1.37 -11.97 -7.53
CA GLY A 120 2.79 -12.01 -7.84
C GLY A 120 3.66 -12.30 -6.63
N TYR A 121 3.31 -11.77 -5.44
CA TYR A 121 4.01 -12.11 -4.20
C TYR A 121 3.86 -13.60 -3.89
N ALA A 122 2.63 -14.12 -3.94
CA ALA A 122 2.33 -15.51 -3.66
C ALA A 122 2.99 -16.46 -4.67
N GLY A 123 2.87 -16.17 -5.97
CA GLY A 123 3.48 -16.95 -7.04
C GLY A 123 5.01 -16.97 -6.97
N ALA A 124 5.63 -15.81 -6.73
CA ALA A 124 7.08 -15.70 -6.55
C ALA A 124 7.56 -16.51 -5.33
N LEU A 125 6.89 -16.39 -4.19
CA LEU A 125 7.21 -17.17 -2.99
C LEU A 125 7.10 -18.68 -3.22
N ARG A 126 6.02 -19.14 -3.86
CA ARG A 126 5.82 -20.57 -4.18
C ARG A 126 6.87 -21.09 -5.14
N ALA A 127 7.34 -20.26 -6.06
CA ALA A 127 8.43 -20.58 -6.98
C ALA A 127 9.82 -20.63 -6.30
N GLY A 128 9.97 -20.12 -5.08
CA GLY A 128 11.25 -20.04 -4.38
C GLY A 128 11.99 -18.72 -4.60
N ALA A 129 11.33 -17.70 -5.16
CA ALA A 129 11.86 -16.34 -5.15
C ALA A 129 11.77 -15.76 -3.73
N GLU A 130 12.69 -14.84 -3.42
CA GLU A 130 12.70 -14.15 -2.14
C GLU A 130 11.78 -12.93 -2.18
N LEU A 131 11.01 -12.71 -1.11
CA LEU A 131 10.44 -11.39 -0.82
C LEU A 131 11.35 -10.64 0.16
N ILE A 132 11.24 -9.31 0.19
CA ILE A 132 11.89 -8.48 1.19
C ILE A 132 10.93 -7.44 1.77
N ASN A 133 11.19 -7.01 3.01
CA ASN A 133 10.60 -5.80 3.61
C ASN A 133 9.07 -5.75 3.65
N MET A 134 8.40 -6.91 3.76
CA MET A 134 6.94 -7.00 3.78
C MET A 134 6.30 -6.34 5.01
N GLU A 135 7.09 -5.97 6.02
CA GLU A 135 6.64 -5.21 7.20
C GLU A 135 6.41 -3.72 6.91
N PHE A 136 6.98 -3.15 5.86
CA PHE A 136 6.87 -1.73 5.56
C PHE A 136 5.68 -1.45 4.64
N ILE A 137 4.52 -1.19 5.27
CA ILE A 137 3.24 -0.95 4.61
C ILE A 137 2.89 0.53 4.76
N GLN A 138 2.66 1.26 3.68
CA GLN A 138 2.14 2.62 3.76
C GLN A 138 0.64 2.60 4.07
N ILE A 139 0.28 3.28 5.14
CA ILE A 139 -1.07 3.34 5.68
C ILE A 139 -1.41 4.81 5.89
N GLY A 140 -2.61 5.23 5.50
CA GLY A 140 -3.03 6.58 5.77
C GLY A 140 -4.53 6.69 5.95
N LEU A 141 -4.95 7.66 6.77
CA LEU A 141 -6.37 7.93 7.00
C LEU A 141 -7.05 8.30 5.69
N SER A 142 -8.15 7.62 5.39
CA SER A 142 -8.95 7.86 4.19
C SER A 142 -10.43 7.75 4.50
N SER A 143 -11.26 8.43 3.70
CA SER A 143 -12.70 8.27 3.75
C SER A 143 -13.06 6.82 3.43
N VAL A 144 -13.82 6.16 4.30
CA VAL A 144 -14.25 4.77 4.10
C VAL A 144 -15.12 4.65 2.85
N LYS A 145 -16.03 5.61 2.64
CA LYS A 145 -16.97 5.60 1.51
C LYS A 145 -16.31 5.91 0.17
N THR A 146 -15.37 6.84 0.15
CA THR A 146 -14.89 7.43 -1.11
C THR A 146 -13.43 7.14 -1.42
N LYS A 147 -12.68 6.54 -0.47
CA LYS A 147 -11.24 6.31 -0.54
C LYS A 147 -10.38 7.58 -0.64
N LEU A 148 -10.98 8.77 -0.50
CA LEU A 148 -10.25 10.04 -0.51
C LEU A 148 -9.27 10.08 0.67
N ALA A 149 -8.01 10.39 0.40
CA ALA A 149 -7.01 10.60 1.43
C ALA A 149 -7.43 11.77 2.35
N CYS A 150 -7.51 11.51 3.65
CA CYS A 150 -7.87 12.48 4.67
C CYS A 150 -6.60 13.10 5.25
N SER A 151 -5.89 13.85 4.41
CA SER A 151 -4.73 14.67 4.76
C SER A 151 -4.88 16.05 4.09
N GLY A 152 -3.81 16.81 3.93
CA GLY A 152 -3.86 18.09 3.23
C GLY A 152 -4.88 19.06 3.84
N SER A 153 -5.72 19.63 2.98
CA SER A 153 -6.79 20.56 3.36
C SER A 153 -7.82 19.96 4.31
N MET A 154 -8.09 18.64 4.22
CA MET A 154 -9.06 17.97 5.07
C MET A 154 -8.70 18.10 6.55
N MET A 155 -7.41 17.95 6.88
CA MET A 155 -6.92 18.07 8.26
C MET A 155 -6.55 19.52 8.64
N ARG A 156 -6.03 20.32 7.69
CA ARG A 156 -5.69 21.74 7.93
C ARG A 156 -6.90 22.63 8.22
N ALA A 157 -8.10 22.19 7.83
CA ALA A 157 -9.35 22.83 8.21
C ALA A 157 -9.72 22.65 9.71
N ILE A 158 -8.98 21.82 10.45
CA ILE A 158 -9.20 21.52 11.87
C ILE A 158 -10.64 21.03 12.13
N PRO A 159 -11.08 19.93 11.48
CA PRO A 159 -12.37 19.33 11.80
C PRO A 159 -12.38 18.78 13.24
N ARG A 160 -13.58 18.61 13.79
CA ARG A 160 -13.78 17.76 14.96
C ARG A 160 -13.46 16.33 14.57
N VAL A 161 -12.64 15.66 15.38
CA VAL A 161 -12.35 14.23 15.23
C VAL A 161 -13.13 13.51 16.32
N ILE A 162 -14.20 12.82 15.90
CA ILE A 162 -15.19 12.25 16.81
C ILE A 162 -15.45 10.78 16.51
N ASN A 163 -15.95 10.05 17.50
CA ASN A 163 -16.46 8.69 17.28
C ASN A 163 -17.98 8.70 16.98
N ASP A 164 -18.57 7.52 16.81
CA ASP A 164 -20.01 7.31 16.61
C ASP A 164 -20.90 7.70 17.81
N GLN A 165 -20.31 8.10 18.93
CA GLN A 165 -21.00 8.63 20.11
C GLN A 165 -20.89 10.16 20.22
N ASP A 166 -20.40 10.85 19.17
CA ASP A 166 -20.13 12.30 19.12
C ASP A 166 -19.05 12.79 20.12
N GLU A 167 -18.24 11.87 20.66
CA GLU A 167 -17.16 12.19 21.59
C GLU A 167 -15.89 12.69 20.86
N GLU A 168 -15.37 13.85 21.24
CA GLU A 168 -14.04 14.34 20.82
C GLU A 168 -12.93 13.59 21.58
N PHE A 169 -12.52 12.44 21.04
CA PHE A 169 -11.63 11.53 21.75
C PHE A 169 -10.14 11.87 21.65
N LEU A 170 -9.74 12.75 20.73
CA LEU A 170 -8.34 12.90 20.34
C LEU A 170 -7.43 13.25 21.53
N ALA A 171 -7.90 14.08 22.46
CA ALA A 171 -7.15 14.49 23.65
C ALA A 171 -6.74 13.32 24.55
N ARG A 172 -7.48 12.20 24.56
CA ARG A 172 -7.15 10.99 25.35
C ARG A 172 -5.83 10.35 24.94
N TYR A 173 -5.35 10.66 23.74
CA TYR A 173 -4.13 10.09 23.16
C TYR A 173 -2.90 11.00 23.34
N PHE A 174 -3.04 12.06 24.14
CA PHE A 174 -1.97 12.98 24.52
C PHE A 174 -1.70 12.88 26.04
N PRO A 175 -0.53 13.33 26.52
CA PRO A 175 -0.28 13.43 27.96
C PRO A 175 -1.38 14.22 28.67
N VAL A 176 -1.77 13.77 29.87
CA VAL A 176 -2.79 14.44 30.68
C VAL A 176 -2.41 15.91 30.89
N GLY A 177 -3.37 16.82 30.68
CA GLY A 177 -3.16 18.26 30.79
C GLY A 177 -2.58 18.92 29.53
N THR A 178 -2.41 18.20 28.43
CA THR A 178 -1.98 18.80 27.15
C THR A 178 -2.99 19.87 26.70
N PRO A 179 -2.57 21.12 26.46
CA PRO A 179 -3.47 22.18 26.02
C PRO A 179 -4.09 21.89 24.63
N PRO A 180 -5.35 22.30 24.37
CA PRO A 180 -6.01 22.07 23.08
C PRO A 180 -5.20 22.56 21.87
N GLY A 181 -4.53 23.72 21.98
CA GLY A 181 -3.67 24.26 20.91
C GLY A 181 -2.55 23.29 20.47
N GLN A 182 -1.98 22.51 21.38
CA GLN A 182 -0.97 21.51 21.04
C GLN A 182 -1.59 20.29 20.34
N VAL A 183 -2.78 19.84 20.77
CA VAL A 183 -3.52 18.75 20.13
C VAL A 183 -3.86 19.14 18.69
N TYR A 184 -4.43 20.34 18.50
CA TYR A 184 -4.83 20.82 17.18
C TYR A 184 -3.65 21.19 16.28
N SER A 185 -2.48 21.54 16.85
CA SER A 185 -1.25 21.67 16.07
C SER A 185 -0.80 20.34 15.46
N VAL A 186 -0.98 19.23 16.17
CA VAL A 186 -0.69 17.89 15.63
C VAL A 186 -1.72 17.48 14.57
N LEU A 187 -3.01 17.78 14.78
CA LEU A 187 -4.05 17.59 13.76
C LEU A 187 -3.74 18.41 12.49
N PHE A 188 -3.36 19.68 12.64
CA PHE A 188 -2.97 20.53 11.52
C PHE A 188 -1.77 19.94 10.77
N ALA A 189 -0.75 19.49 11.51
CA ALA A 189 0.46 18.88 10.95
C ALA A 189 0.16 17.57 10.21
N LYS A 190 -0.88 16.82 10.60
CA LYS A 190 -1.35 15.63 9.84
C LYS A 190 -1.71 15.96 8.40
N GLY A 191 -2.03 17.23 8.10
CA GLY A 191 -2.20 17.71 6.74
C GLY A 191 -0.94 17.66 5.87
N ALA A 192 0.25 17.47 6.44
CA ALA A 192 1.53 17.37 5.74
C ALA A 192 2.14 15.95 5.75
N SER A 193 1.48 14.99 6.39
CA SER A 193 2.03 13.65 6.65
C SER A 193 1.01 12.56 6.35
N TRP A 194 1.04 12.10 5.10
CA TRP A 194 0.30 10.93 4.65
C TRP A 194 1.21 10.13 3.71
N PRO A 195 1.72 8.96 4.13
CA PRO A 195 1.19 8.03 5.15
C PRO A 195 1.63 8.29 6.60
N VAL A 196 1.20 7.42 7.54
CA VAL A 196 1.72 7.30 8.91
C VAL A 196 3.22 7.02 8.89
N SER A 197 3.98 7.64 9.81
CA SER A 197 5.42 7.44 9.94
C SER A 197 5.87 7.73 11.36
N LEU A 198 6.79 6.92 11.91
CA LEU A 198 7.43 7.19 13.21
C LEU A 198 8.12 8.57 13.22
N GLU A 199 8.65 8.97 12.07
CA GLU A 199 9.39 10.22 11.88
C GLU A 199 8.51 11.47 12.02
N GLU A 200 7.19 11.32 12.01
CA GLU A 200 6.22 12.42 12.07
C GLU A 200 5.35 12.32 13.33
N LYS A 201 5.37 13.33 14.22
CA LYS A 201 4.57 13.35 15.46
C LYS A 201 3.07 13.14 15.22
N SER A 202 2.58 13.47 14.03
CA SER A 202 1.20 13.25 13.61
C SER A 202 0.75 11.78 13.61
N HIS A 203 1.66 10.80 13.72
CA HIS A 203 1.28 9.39 13.85
C HIS A 203 0.33 9.12 15.03
N ILE A 204 0.31 10.00 16.04
CA ILE A 204 -0.66 9.97 17.14
C ILE A 204 -2.11 9.97 16.61
N MET A 205 -2.38 10.69 15.51
CA MET A 205 -3.69 10.69 14.85
C MET A 205 -4.06 9.29 14.34
N ASP A 206 -3.13 8.64 13.64
CA ASP A 206 -3.34 7.31 13.07
C ASP A 206 -3.55 6.26 14.18
N ILE A 207 -2.79 6.35 15.28
CA ILE A 207 -2.94 5.51 16.47
C ILE A 207 -4.31 5.71 17.13
N ALA A 208 -4.73 6.97 17.30
CA ALA A 208 -6.01 7.30 17.93
C ALA A 208 -7.20 6.75 17.14
N VAL A 209 -7.24 6.97 15.82
CA VAL A 209 -8.29 6.43 14.95
C VAL A 209 -8.29 4.90 14.97
N PHE A 210 -7.12 4.28 14.85
CA PHE A 210 -6.99 2.82 14.88
C PHE A 210 -7.56 2.22 16.17
N ARG A 211 -7.29 2.84 17.32
CA ARG A 211 -7.75 2.33 18.62
C ARG A 211 -9.24 2.46 18.83
N GLU A 212 -9.86 3.55 18.39
CA GLU A 212 -11.31 3.65 18.39
C GLU A 212 -11.94 2.52 17.56
N MET A 213 -11.38 2.23 16.38
CA MET A 213 -11.86 1.13 15.53
C MET A 213 -11.68 -0.25 16.17
N VAL A 214 -10.54 -0.52 16.81
CA VAL A 214 -10.33 -1.78 17.54
C VAL A 214 -11.28 -1.91 18.72
N ALA A 215 -11.69 -0.78 19.33
CA ALA A 215 -12.74 -0.74 20.35
C ALA A 215 -14.17 -0.84 19.79
N GLY A 216 -14.32 -1.09 18.48
CA GLY A 216 -15.61 -1.28 17.81
C GLY A 216 -16.34 0.01 17.46
N ARG A 217 -15.68 1.17 17.54
CA ARG A 217 -16.26 2.48 17.23
C ARG A 217 -15.90 2.93 15.82
N LYS A 218 -16.84 3.58 15.14
CA LYS A 218 -16.54 4.34 13.92
C LYS A 218 -15.97 5.70 14.25
N VAL A 219 -15.17 6.26 13.34
CA VAL A 219 -14.54 7.56 13.49
C VAL A 219 -14.91 8.48 12.34
N TYR A 220 -15.16 9.75 12.66
CA TYR A 220 -15.59 10.74 11.69
C TYR A 220 -14.79 12.05 11.81
N LEU A 221 -14.62 12.72 10.68
CA LEU A 221 -14.31 14.13 10.61
C LEU A 221 -15.62 14.92 10.48
N ASP A 222 -15.91 15.75 11.47
CA ASP A 222 -17.07 16.63 11.52
C ASP A 222 -16.65 18.08 11.27
N TYR A 223 -17.20 18.66 10.21
CA TYR A 223 -16.87 20.01 9.75
C TYR A 223 -17.90 21.07 10.15
N SER A 224 -18.97 20.69 10.86
CA SER A 224 -20.12 21.55 11.16
C SER A 224 -19.82 22.66 12.17
N ARG A 225 -18.94 22.41 13.15
CA ARG A 225 -18.56 23.35 14.21
C ARG A 225 -17.10 23.14 14.65
N ASN A 226 -16.53 24.14 15.31
CA ASN A 226 -15.14 24.05 15.79
C ASN A 226 -14.98 23.00 16.90
N PRO A 227 -13.81 22.35 16.98
CA PRO A 227 -13.42 21.54 18.14
C PRO A 227 -13.42 22.32 19.44
N HIS A 228 -13.67 21.63 20.55
CA HIS A 228 -13.78 22.25 21.86
C HIS A 228 -12.46 22.91 22.30
N GLY A 229 -12.49 24.21 22.60
CA GLY A 229 -11.29 24.95 23.01
C GLY A 229 -10.31 25.24 21.87
N PHE A 230 -10.76 25.15 20.61
CA PHE A 230 -9.97 25.60 19.47
C PHE A 230 -9.79 27.12 19.49
N ASP A 231 -8.54 27.55 19.52
CA ASP A 231 -8.11 28.94 19.37
C ASP A 231 -7.03 28.98 18.28
N PRO A 232 -7.26 29.66 17.14
CA PRO A 232 -6.28 29.80 16.07
C PRO A 232 -4.93 30.37 16.54
N SER A 233 -4.94 31.25 17.54
CA SER A 233 -3.73 31.90 18.06
C SER A 233 -2.86 30.95 18.88
N ALA A 234 -3.43 29.85 19.37
CA ALA A 234 -2.75 28.81 20.14
C ALA A 234 -2.08 27.72 19.27
N LEU A 235 -2.19 27.81 17.94
CA LEU A 235 -1.53 26.87 17.02
C LEU A 235 -0.03 27.18 16.91
N ASP A 236 0.79 26.13 16.80
CA ASP A 236 2.21 26.28 16.46
C ASP A 236 2.35 26.90 15.06
N GLY A 237 2.82 28.14 15.02
CA GLY A 237 3.02 28.91 13.80
C GLY A 237 4.08 28.34 12.85
N LYS A 238 4.82 27.27 13.22
CA LYS A 238 5.80 26.63 12.32
C LYS A 238 5.15 26.09 11.04
N ALA A 239 4.02 25.41 11.15
CA ALA A 239 3.36 24.81 9.99
C ALA A 239 2.70 25.85 9.08
N THR A 240 2.12 26.91 9.65
CA THR A 240 1.55 28.03 8.89
C THR A 240 2.63 28.86 8.20
N ARG A 241 3.77 29.13 8.88
CA ARG A 241 4.94 29.78 8.27
C ARG A 241 5.48 28.99 7.08
N TRP A 242 5.68 27.67 7.24
CA TRP A 242 6.13 26.84 6.13
C TRP A 242 5.18 26.91 4.94
N PHE A 243 3.86 26.94 5.18
CA PHE A 243 2.88 27.03 4.10
C PHE A 243 2.96 28.38 3.36
N LYS A 244 3.12 29.47 4.12
CA LYS A 244 3.33 30.80 3.56
C LYS A 244 4.62 30.88 2.75
N GLU A 245 5.72 30.36 3.27
CA GLU A 245 7.04 30.42 2.64
C GLU A 245 7.17 29.46 1.44
N ALA A 246 6.72 28.20 1.58
CA ALA A 246 6.93 27.15 0.59
C ALA A 246 5.79 27.04 -0.45
N LYS A 247 4.57 27.47 -0.11
CA LYS A 247 3.41 27.40 -1.01
C LYS A 247 2.84 28.78 -1.37
N GLY A 248 3.34 29.86 -0.77
CA GLY A 248 2.81 31.21 -0.99
C GLY A 248 1.39 31.40 -0.46
N VAL A 249 0.89 30.47 0.37
CA VAL A 249 -0.49 30.48 0.85
C VAL A 249 -0.50 30.90 2.32
N ASP A 250 -1.06 32.08 2.58
CA ASP A 250 -1.28 32.58 3.94
C ASP A 250 -2.54 31.95 4.54
N LEU A 251 -2.35 30.97 5.43
CA LEU A 251 -3.44 30.28 6.11
C LEU A 251 -4.00 31.07 7.31
N THR A 252 -3.39 32.19 7.72
CA THR A 252 -3.81 32.92 8.93
C THR A 252 -5.22 33.48 8.78
N HIS A 253 -5.55 34.08 7.64
CA HIS A 253 -6.91 34.57 7.39
C HIS A 253 -7.94 33.43 7.30
N VAL A 254 -7.52 32.30 6.75
CA VAL A 254 -8.36 31.11 6.63
C VAL A 254 -8.70 30.52 8.00
N LEU A 255 -7.73 30.41 8.90
CA LEU A 255 -7.93 29.81 10.23
C LEU A 255 -8.96 30.57 11.09
N ASN A 256 -9.14 31.87 10.85
CA ASN A 256 -10.14 32.69 11.52
C ASN A 256 -11.58 32.50 11.00
N ALA A 257 -11.79 31.70 9.96
CA ALA A 257 -13.14 31.38 9.49
C ALA A 257 -13.96 30.65 10.59
N PRO A 258 -15.29 30.85 10.64
CA PRO A 258 -16.11 30.47 11.79
C PRO A 258 -16.26 28.96 11.98
N THR A 259 -16.17 28.16 10.91
CA THR A 259 -16.32 26.70 10.98
C THR A 259 -15.22 25.99 10.19
N PRO A 260 -14.90 24.72 10.53
CA PRO A 260 -13.98 23.92 9.73
C PRO A 260 -14.44 23.78 8.27
N LEU A 261 -15.75 23.69 8.01
CA LEU A 261 -16.27 23.67 6.64
C LEU A 261 -15.93 24.95 5.86
N ALA A 262 -16.10 26.12 6.48
CA ALA A 262 -15.72 27.39 5.87
C ALA A 262 -14.21 27.45 5.56
N ARG A 263 -13.36 26.93 6.46
CA ARG A 263 -11.92 26.78 6.22
C ARG A 263 -11.65 25.86 5.03
N LEU A 264 -12.29 24.69 5.00
CA LEU A 264 -12.09 23.73 3.91
C LEU A 264 -12.53 24.30 2.56
N LYS A 265 -13.66 25.01 2.48
CA LYS A 265 -14.11 25.70 1.27
C LYS A 265 -13.15 26.80 0.81
N ALA A 266 -12.51 27.51 1.74
CA ALA A 266 -11.53 28.53 1.41
C ALA A 266 -10.20 27.93 0.90
N ILE A 267 -9.76 26.80 1.45
CA ILE A 267 -8.50 26.14 1.06
C ILE A 267 -8.67 25.31 -0.21
N ASN A 268 -9.75 24.53 -0.28
CA ASN A 268 -9.96 23.50 -1.29
C ASN A 268 -11.46 23.22 -1.48
N PRO A 269 -12.19 24.10 -2.19
CA PRO A 269 -13.61 23.91 -2.45
C PRO A 269 -13.88 22.68 -3.35
N GLN A 270 -12.89 22.25 -4.14
CA GLN A 270 -13.01 21.08 -5.01
C GLN A 270 -13.21 19.79 -4.22
N SER A 271 -12.52 19.63 -3.07
CA SER A 271 -12.73 18.46 -2.21
C SER A 271 -14.15 18.39 -1.64
N VAL A 272 -14.76 19.54 -1.31
CA VAL A 272 -16.15 19.61 -0.82
C VAL A 272 -17.10 19.14 -1.92
N ALA A 273 -17.01 19.72 -3.12
CA ALA A 273 -17.83 19.34 -4.26
C ALA A 273 -17.65 17.86 -4.64
N TRP A 274 -16.42 17.35 -4.57
CA TRP A 274 -16.10 15.97 -4.89
C TRP A 274 -16.74 14.96 -3.92
N LEU A 275 -16.76 15.29 -2.61
CA LEU A 275 -17.42 14.50 -1.57
C LEU A 275 -18.95 14.56 -1.72
N GLN A 276 -19.51 15.73 -1.98
CA GLN A 276 -20.95 15.92 -2.21
C GLN A 276 -21.43 15.10 -3.42
N ALA A 277 -20.70 15.15 -4.54
CA ALA A 277 -20.99 14.34 -5.73
C ALA A 277 -20.93 12.82 -5.48
N ARG A 278 -20.37 12.38 -4.34
CA ARG A 278 -20.30 10.99 -3.89
C ARG A 278 -21.17 10.72 -2.65
N GLY A 279 -22.13 11.61 -2.39
CA GLY A 279 -23.14 11.47 -1.35
C GLY A 279 -22.61 11.68 0.07
N ILE A 280 -21.68 12.61 0.25
CA ILE A 280 -21.34 13.17 1.57
C ILE A 280 -21.53 14.68 1.47
N ASP A 281 -22.71 15.16 1.86
CA ASP A 281 -23.07 16.57 1.83
C ASP A 281 -22.75 17.25 3.17
N MET A 282 -21.54 17.82 3.26
CA MET A 282 -21.10 18.52 4.47
C MET A 282 -21.87 19.82 4.73
N ASP A 283 -22.53 20.41 3.72
CA ASP A 283 -23.41 21.57 3.92
C ASP A 283 -24.73 21.16 4.59
N ALA A 284 -25.20 19.94 4.33
CA ALA A 284 -26.30 19.32 5.05
C ALA A 284 -25.90 18.77 6.45
N GLY A 285 -24.61 18.86 6.81
CA GLY A 285 -24.09 18.37 8.09
C GLY A 285 -23.58 16.93 8.06
N ASP A 286 -23.45 16.30 6.88
CA ASP A 286 -22.85 14.97 6.78
C ASP A 286 -21.40 14.98 7.29
N LYS A 287 -21.04 13.91 7.97
CA LYS A 287 -19.70 13.68 8.50
C LYS A 287 -18.92 12.76 7.56
N VAL A 288 -17.60 12.91 7.51
CA VAL A 288 -16.73 12.03 6.72
C VAL A 288 -16.25 10.87 7.61
N GLU A 289 -16.79 9.66 7.42
CA GLU A 289 -16.28 8.45 8.09
C GLU A 289 -14.86 8.14 7.59
N ILE A 290 -13.91 7.94 8.50
CA ILE A 290 -12.49 7.71 8.18
C ILE A 290 -11.94 6.46 8.87
N ALA A 291 -10.95 5.83 8.22
CA ALA A 291 -10.20 4.71 8.77
C ALA A 291 -8.76 4.70 8.22
N PRO A 292 -7.80 4.01 8.90
CA PRO A 292 -6.49 3.72 8.32
C PRO A 292 -6.68 2.82 7.09
N ALA A 293 -6.27 3.32 5.93
CA ALA A 293 -6.37 2.61 4.65
C ALA A 293 -4.99 2.21 4.15
N ILE A 294 -4.85 0.95 3.73
CA ILE A 294 -3.62 0.47 3.10
C ILE A 294 -3.46 1.08 1.72
N GLN A 295 -2.26 1.56 1.40
CA GLN A 295 -1.97 2.27 0.16
C GLN A 295 -0.89 1.61 -0.69
N HIS A 296 0.22 1.19 -0.09
CA HIS A 296 1.37 0.69 -0.85
C HIS A 296 2.26 -0.22 0.01
N PHE A 297 2.79 -1.30 -0.55
CA PHE A 297 3.80 -2.15 0.08
C PHE A 297 5.19 -1.73 -0.39
N GLN A 298 6.09 -1.39 0.54
CA GLN A 298 7.46 -0.97 0.19
C GLN A 298 8.40 -2.17 0.00
N GLY A 299 8.01 -3.30 0.56
CA GLY A 299 8.55 -4.62 0.27
C GLY A 299 7.92 -5.25 -0.96
N GLY A 300 8.44 -6.42 -1.32
CA GLY A 300 7.98 -7.19 -2.46
C GLY A 300 9.01 -8.20 -2.91
N VAL A 301 8.88 -8.71 -4.14
CA VAL A 301 9.82 -9.63 -4.77
C VAL A 301 11.19 -8.96 -4.85
N LYS A 302 12.20 -9.58 -4.25
CA LYS A 302 13.54 -9.03 -4.19
C LYS A 302 14.16 -9.00 -5.58
N ILE A 303 14.40 -7.79 -6.07
CA ILE A 303 15.10 -7.57 -7.34
C ILE A 303 16.56 -7.14 -7.12
N ARG A 304 17.38 -7.28 -8.17
CA ARG A 304 18.68 -6.60 -8.30
C ARG A 304 18.54 -5.39 -9.23
N THR A 305 19.66 -4.75 -9.57
CA THR A 305 19.71 -3.54 -10.41
C THR A 305 19.10 -3.71 -11.80
N GLU A 306 19.04 -4.93 -12.32
CA GLU A 306 18.43 -5.24 -13.63
C GLU A 306 16.97 -5.70 -13.54
N GLY A 307 16.35 -5.63 -12.36
CA GLY A 307 14.98 -6.12 -12.14
C GLY A 307 14.88 -7.65 -12.01
N ASN A 308 15.98 -8.38 -12.14
CA ASN A 308 16.03 -9.83 -12.01
C ASN A 308 16.03 -10.31 -10.55
N THR A 309 15.43 -11.47 -10.32
CA THR A 309 15.31 -12.12 -9.00
C THR A 309 16.38 -13.21 -8.80
N ASN A 310 16.37 -13.90 -7.65
CA ASN A 310 17.22 -15.08 -7.46
C ASN A 310 16.88 -16.27 -8.38
N LEU A 311 15.67 -16.31 -8.96
CA LEU A 311 15.29 -17.32 -9.95
C LEU A 311 15.66 -16.85 -11.35
N LYS A 312 16.35 -17.72 -12.09
CA LYS A 312 16.78 -17.42 -13.46
C LYS A 312 15.56 -17.23 -14.36
N GLY A 313 15.57 -16.16 -15.17
CA GLY A 313 14.46 -15.78 -16.05
C GLY A 313 13.28 -15.09 -15.36
N LEU A 314 13.26 -14.97 -14.03
CA LEU A 314 12.20 -14.24 -13.32
C LEU A 314 12.64 -12.81 -12.97
N TYR A 315 11.76 -11.86 -13.28
CA TYR A 315 11.93 -10.43 -13.07
C TYR A 315 10.69 -9.85 -12.37
N ALA A 316 10.84 -8.68 -11.77
CA ALA A 316 9.71 -7.95 -11.18
C ALA A 316 9.89 -6.43 -11.34
N ALA A 317 8.77 -5.71 -11.44
CA ALA A 317 8.74 -4.26 -11.54
C ALA A 317 7.45 -3.66 -10.98
N GLY A 318 7.49 -2.39 -10.58
CA GLY A 318 6.38 -1.74 -9.88
C GLY A 318 6.23 -2.29 -8.46
N GLU A 319 5.04 -2.15 -7.89
CA GLU A 319 4.80 -2.45 -6.48
C GLU A 319 5.02 -3.92 -6.08
N VAL A 320 4.90 -4.86 -7.02
CA VAL A 320 5.21 -6.27 -6.73
C VAL A 320 6.71 -6.48 -6.47
N ALA A 321 7.58 -5.56 -6.87
CA ALA A 321 9.01 -5.60 -6.60
C ALA A 321 9.35 -4.89 -5.29
N GLY A 322 10.35 -5.40 -4.58
CA GLY A 322 10.89 -4.80 -3.37
C GLY A 322 12.35 -4.39 -3.53
N GLY A 323 12.77 -3.40 -2.72
CA GLY A 323 14.17 -2.97 -2.57
C GLY A 323 14.45 -1.52 -2.96
N GLN A 324 13.52 -0.86 -3.64
CA GLN A 324 13.68 0.51 -4.14
C GLN A 324 13.40 1.57 -3.06
N HIS A 325 12.54 1.25 -2.09
CA HIS A 325 11.91 2.25 -1.21
C HIS A 325 12.38 2.23 0.24
N GLY A 326 13.05 1.15 0.67
CA GLY A 326 13.44 0.98 2.07
C GLY A 326 12.21 0.92 3.00
N ALA A 327 12.24 1.72 4.06
CA ALA A 327 11.16 1.80 5.05
C ALA A 327 10.19 2.97 4.82
N ASN A 328 10.58 3.99 4.06
CA ASN A 328 9.72 5.13 3.73
C ASN A 328 9.81 5.50 2.25
N ARG A 329 8.76 5.19 1.47
CA ARG A 329 8.62 5.64 0.08
C ARG A 329 8.14 7.11 0.04
N PRO A 330 8.92 8.04 -0.52
CA PRO A 330 8.45 9.42 -0.72
C PRO A 330 7.25 9.53 -1.65
N GLY A 331 6.44 10.58 -1.47
CA GLY A 331 5.30 10.89 -2.33
C GLY A 331 5.72 11.09 -3.79
N GLY A 332 4.98 10.48 -4.73
CA GLY A 332 5.26 10.52 -6.17
C GLY A 332 6.20 9.43 -6.70
N ASN A 333 6.94 8.73 -5.84
CA ASN A 333 7.94 7.75 -6.30
C ASN A 333 7.33 6.44 -6.83
N ALA A 334 6.11 6.04 -6.44
CA ALA A 334 5.50 4.80 -6.93
C ALA A 334 5.26 4.83 -8.45
N LEU A 335 4.76 5.96 -8.97
CA LEU A 335 4.58 6.12 -10.42
C LEU A 335 5.93 6.10 -11.12
N LEU A 336 6.94 6.80 -10.60
CA LEU A 336 8.28 6.79 -11.19
C LEU A 336 8.89 5.38 -11.22
N ASP A 337 8.74 4.61 -10.14
CA ASP A 337 9.22 3.23 -10.00
C ASP A 337 8.65 2.34 -11.12
N THR A 338 7.34 2.37 -11.35
CA THR A 338 6.72 1.58 -12.44
C THR A 338 7.33 1.88 -13.81
N GLN A 339 7.67 3.13 -14.10
CA GLN A 339 8.24 3.51 -15.40
C GLN A 339 9.71 3.12 -15.52
N VAL A 340 10.50 3.39 -14.48
CA VAL A 340 11.93 3.12 -14.48
C VAL A 340 12.18 1.62 -14.43
N PHE A 341 11.67 0.93 -13.41
CA PHE A 341 11.91 -0.50 -13.25
C PHE A 341 11.11 -1.34 -14.25
N GLY A 342 9.97 -0.86 -14.76
CA GLY A 342 9.29 -1.51 -15.88
C GLY A 342 10.18 -1.56 -17.13
N LYS A 343 10.84 -0.45 -17.47
CA LYS A 343 11.80 -0.40 -18.59
C LYS A 343 13.03 -1.25 -18.33
N VAL A 344 13.60 -1.20 -17.13
CA VAL A 344 14.81 -1.96 -16.75
C VAL A 344 14.53 -3.46 -16.78
N ALA A 345 13.51 -3.93 -16.06
CA ALA A 345 13.14 -5.34 -16.00
C ALA A 345 12.73 -5.87 -17.38
N GLY A 346 11.92 -5.12 -18.14
CA GLY A 346 11.51 -5.50 -19.49
C GLY A 346 12.68 -5.63 -20.45
N SER A 347 13.61 -4.66 -20.45
CA SER A 347 14.81 -4.71 -21.30
C SER A 347 15.72 -5.87 -20.95
N SER A 348 15.97 -6.11 -19.66
CA SER A 348 16.82 -7.23 -19.21
C SER A 348 16.17 -8.59 -19.50
N ALA A 349 14.87 -8.73 -19.26
CA ALA A 349 14.12 -9.95 -19.58
C ALA A 349 14.14 -10.27 -21.08
N ALA A 350 13.99 -9.26 -21.94
CA ALA A 350 14.07 -9.44 -23.39
C ALA A 350 15.46 -9.91 -23.85
N SER A 351 16.53 -9.27 -23.34
CA SER A 351 17.91 -9.68 -23.62
C SER A 351 18.19 -11.11 -23.18
N PHE A 352 17.73 -11.49 -21.98
CA PHE A 352 17.85 -12.86 -21.47
C PHE A 352 17.10 -13.87 -22.35
N ALA A 353 15.86 -13.54 -22.76
CA ALA A 353 15.05 -14.41 -23.60
C ALA A 353 15.63 -14.58 -25.02
N ALA A 354 16.31 -13.57 -25.57
CA ALA A 354 17.01 -13.67 -26.84
C ALA A 354 18.22 -14.61 -26.75
N ALA A 355 18.95 -14.59 -25.63
CA ALA A 355 20.15 -15.39 -25.41
C ALA A 355 19.89 -16.81 -24.89
N THR A 356 18.65 -17.17 -24.57
CA THR A 356 18.31 -18.43 -23.88
C THR A 356 17.36 -19.28 -24.73
N ALA A 357 17.55 -20.60 -24.75
CA ALA A 357 16.58 -21.53 -25.34
C ALA A 357 15.31 -21.63 -24.48
N LEU A 358 14.18 -22.04 -25.07
CA LEU A 358 12.97 -22.30 -24.28
C LEU A 358 13.22 -23.51 -23.36
N PRO A 359 13.20 -23.35 -22.02
CA PRO A 359 13.51 -24.45 -21.11
C PRO A 359 12.41 -25.53 -21.14
N PRO A 360 12.73 -26.79 -20.85
CA PRO A 360 11.73 -27.82 -20.64
C PRO A 360 10.88 -27.48 -19.41
N THR A 361 9.59 -27.77 -19.50
CA THR A 361 8.66 -27.59 -18.38
C THR A 361 8.56 -28.88 -17.58
N ASP A 362 8.56 -28.76 -16.26
CA ASP A 362 8.30 -29.89 -15.38
C ASP A 362 6.81 -30.29 -15.42
N VAL A 363 6.51 -31.39 -16.11
CA VAL A 363 5.14 -31.93 -16.25
C VAL A 363 4.55 -32.32 -14.90
N ALA A 364 5.37 -32.78 -13.94
CA ALA A 364 4.89 -33.15 -12.61
C ALA A 364 4.40 -31.92 -11.84
N ARG A 365 5.07 -30.77 -11.99
CA ARG A 365 4.60 -29.50 -11.41
C ARG A 365 3.28 -29.05 -12.00
N LEU A 366 3.10 -29.17 -13.31
CA LEU A 366 1.83 -28.85 -13.96
C LEU A 366 0.69 -29.71 -13.41
N ALA A 367 0.92 -31.03 -13.29
CA ALA A 367 -0.04 -31.95 -12.69
C ALA A 367 -0.33 -31.62 -11.21
N ALA A 368 0.67 -31.21 -10.43
CA ALA A 368 0.48 -30.79 -9.05
C ALA A 368 -0.41 -29.53 -8.93
N VAL A 369 -0.24 -28.55 -9.83
CA VAL A 369 -1.09 -27.36 -9.89
C VAL A 369 -2.54 -27.75 -10.24
N GLN A 370 -2.73 -28.62 -11.24
CA GLN A 370 -4.05 -29.13 -11.60
C GLN A 370 -4.72 -29.87 -10.43
N THR A 371 -4.02 -30.79 -9.77
CA THR A 371 -4.54 -31.50 -8.59
C THR A 371 -4.95 -30.53 -7.49
N LYS A 372 -4.19 -29.45 -7.28
CA LYS A 372 -4.51 -28.43 -6.27
C LYS A 372 -5.79 -27.67 -6.61
N ILE A 373 -5.97 -27.29 -7.88
CA ILE A 373 -7.18 -26.63 -8.37
C ILE A 373 -8.40 -27.54 -8.22
N SER A 374 -8.30 -28.79 -8.69
CA SER A 374 -9.38 -29.77 -8.56
C SER A 374 -9.73 -30.02 -7.10
N GLY A 375 -8.73 -30.10 -6.22
CA GLY A 375 -8.92 -30.24 -4.78
C GLY A 375 -9.72 -29.09 -4.17
N MET A 376 -9.50 -27.84 -4.59
CA MET A 376 -10.26 -26.67 -4.11
C MET A 376 -11.73 -26.71 -4.58
N GLN A 377 -12.01 -27.26 -5.76
CA GLN A 377 -13.37 -27.42 -6.27
C GLN A 377 -14.16 -28.50 -5.52
N THR A 378 -13.48 -29.53 -5.01
CA THR A 378 -14.12 -30.64 -4.26
C THR A 378 -14.03 -30.49 -2.74
N ALA A 379 -13.31 -29.48 -2.24
CA ALA A 379 -13.08 -29.28 -0.82
C ALA A 379 -14.39 -28.94 -0.08
N ARG A 380 -14.53 -29.45 1.15
CA ARG A 380 -15.64 -29.11 2.07
C ARG A 380 -15.22 -28.09 3.16
N GLY A 381 -14.21 -27.28 2.86
CA GLY A 381 -13.68 -26.25 3.77
C GLY A 381 -14.47 -24.94 3.72
N LEU A 382 -13.89 -23.90 4.32
CA LEU A 382 -14.48 -22.56 4.36
C LEU A 382 -14.56 -21.96 2.94
N GLY A 383 -15.74 -21.45 2.59
CA GLY A 383 -15.93 -20.77 1.31
C GLY A 383 -15.00 -19.57 1.16
N ALA A 384 -14.41 -19.41 -0.02
CA ALA A 384 -13.42 -18.38 -0.35
C ALA A 384 -13.80 -16.97 0.15
N GLY A 385 -15.03 -16.52 -0.09
CA GLY A 385 -15.50 -15.19 0.32
C GLY A 385 -15.59 -15.04 1.85
N ALA A 386 -15.94 -16.11 2.57
CA ALA A 386 -15.96 -16.11 4.03
C ALA A 386 -14.54 -16.09 4.61
N ALA A 387 -13.64 -16.91 4.06
CA ALA A 387 -12.23 -16.94 4.43
C ALA A 387 -11.54 -15.59 4.18
N ARG A 388 -11.80 -14.98 3.03
CA ARG A 388 -11.31 -13.65 2.66
C ARG A 388 -11.73 -12.58 3.68
N LYS A 389 -13.02 -12.55 4.05
CA LYS A 389 -13.53 -11.61 5.08
C LYS A 389 -12.88 -11.82 6.44
N GLN A 390 -12.69 -13.08 6.86
CA GLN A 390 -12.00 -13.39 8.12
C GLN A 390 -10.54 -12.92 8.08
N LEU A 391 -9.82 -13.18 6.99
CA LEU A 391 -8.45 -12.72 6.78
C LEU A 391 -8.34 -11.18 6.78
N GLN A 392 -9.26 -10.50 6.10
CA GLN A 392 -9.28 -9.03 6.04
C GLN A 392 -9.40 -8.39 7.42
N ARG A 393 -10.31 -8.90 8.26
CA ARG A 393 -10.46 -8.47 9.66
C ARG A 393 -9.21 -8.75 10.47
N LEU A 394 -8.64 -9.94 10.30
CA LEU A 394 -7.43 -10.38 10.99
C LEU A 394 -6.25 -9.45 10.72
N MET A 395 -5.97 -9.20 9.44
CA MET A 395 -4.87 -8.33 9.00
C MET A 395 -5.09 -6.87 9.41
N SER A 396 -6.33 -6.37 9.26
CA SER A 396 -6.68 -5.00 9.65
C SER A 396 -6.46 -4.75 11.14
N ARG A 397 -6.69 -5.75 11.99
CA ARG A 397 -6.46 -5.65 13.45
C ARG A 397 -5.02 -5.87 13.86
N ALA A 398 -4.27 -6.76 13.19
CA ALA A 398 -2.95 -7.19 13.65
C ALA A 398 -1.77 -6.51 12.96
N ALA A 399 -1.91 -6.14 11.67
CA ALA A 399 -0.80 -5.69 10.82
C ALA A 399 -1.00 -4.27 10.26
N SER A 400 -1.98 -3.52 10.76
CA SER A 400 -2.21 -2.11 10.40
C SER A 400 -1.32 -1.18 11.24
N VAL A 401 -1.88 -0.13 11.85
CA VAL A 401 -1.15 0.96 12.53
C VAL A 401 -0.44 0.50 13.81
N VAL A 402 -1.13 -0.20 14.70
CA VAL A 402 -0.55 -0.66 15.98
C VAL A 402 -0.25 -2.15 15.88
N ARG A 403 1.01 -2.52 16.08
CA ARG A 403 1.49 -3.90 15.98
C ARG A 403 2.12 -4.31 17.30
N THR A 404 1.75 -5.47 17.81
CA THR A 404 2.31 -6.03 19.05
C THR A 404 2.73 -7.48 18.81
N GLU A 405 3.67 -7.97 19.61
CA GLU A 405 4.11 -9.36 19.55
C GLU A 405 2.94 -10.34 19.71
N LYS A 406 2.09 -10.12 20.73
CA LYS A 406 0.89 -10.94 20.96
C LYS A 406 -0.09 -10.86 19.78
N GLY A 407 -0.44 -9.67 19.31
CA GLY A 407 -1.41 -9.51 18.23
C GLY A 407 -0.97 -10.16 16.92
N LEU A 408 0.31 -10.06 16.59
CA LEU A 408 0.88 -10.70 15.41
C LEU A 408 0.98 -12.23 15.55
N ALA A 409 1.35 -12.74 16.74
CA ALA A 409 1.41 -14.17 17.00
C ALA A 409 0.01 -14.82 16.95
N ASP A 410 -0.99 -14.19 17.57
CA ASP A 410 -2.39 -14.64 17.52
C ASP A 410 -2.89 -14.64 16.06
N ALA A 411 -2.56 -13.60 15.28
CA ALA A 411 -2.93 -13.54 13.88
C ALA A 411 -2.27 -14.61 13.02
N LEU A 412 -1.00 -14.96 13.28
CA LEU A 412 -0.35 -16.07 12.62
C LEU A 412 -1.02 -17.40 12.94
N ALA A 413 -1.39 -17.63 14.20
CA ALA A 413 -2.10 -18.85 14.61
C ALA A 413 -3.46 -18.98 13.91
N GLU A 414 -4.22 -17.89 13.85
CA GLU A 414 -5.52 -17.88 13.16
C GLU A 414 -5.38 -18.04 11.65
N LEU A 415 -4.35 -17.44 11.03
CA LEU A 415 -4.05 -17.66 9.61
C LEU A 415 -3.75 -19.14 9.33
N GLN A 416 -2.99 -19.82 10.20
CA GLN A 416 -2.74 -21.25 10.06
C GLN A 416 -4.00 -22.09 10.26
N ARG A 417 -4.91 -21.68 11.17
CA ARG A 417 -6.23 -22.31 11.33
C ARG A 417 -7.04 -22.21 10.04
N LEU A 418 -7.12 -21.02 9.44
CA LEU A 418 -7.80 -20.80 8.15
C LEU A 418 -7.23 -21.67 7.02
N ARG A 419 -5.91 -21.82 6.97
CA ARG A 419 -5.26 -22.71 6.00
C ARG A 419 -5.62 -24.18 6.22
N ALA A 420 -5.62 -24.62 7.48
CA ALA A 420 -5.91 -26.00 7.84
C ALA A 420 -7.37 -26.39 7.60
N GLU A 421 -8.30 -25.43 7.80
CA GLU A 421 -9.72 -25.59 7.44
C GLU A 421 -9.93 -25.78 5.93
N GLY A 422 -9.00 -25.25 5.13
CA GLY A 422 -9.00 -25.35 3.66
C GLY A 422 -9.95 -24.35 3.02
N ILE A 423 -9.57 -23.89 1.82
CA ILE A 423 -10.37 -22.95 1.02
C ILE A 423 -11.14 -23.72 -0.04
N SER A 424 -12.46 -23.60 -0.01
CA SER A 424 -13.36 -24.18 -1.01
C SER A 424 -13.86 -23.12 -2.00
N VAL A 425 -14.17 -23.55 -3.21
CA VAL A 425 -14.86 -22.71 -4.20
C VAL A 425 -16.30 -22.49 -3.72
N ASP A 426 -16.71 -21.22 -3.59
CA ASP A 426 -18.08 -20.83 -3.29
C ASP A 426 -18.75 -20.15 -4.50
N ALA A 427 -19.89 -19.47 -4.28
CA ALA A 427 -20.62 -18.77 -5.33
C ALA A 427 -19.81 -17.67 -6.06
N SER A 428 -18.68 -17.24 -5.49
CA SER A 428 -17.76 -16.25 -6.07
C SER A 428 -16.83 -16.88 -7.14
N GLY A 429 -16.80 -18.21 -7.24
CA GLY A 429 -16.09 -18.93 -8.30
C GLY A 429 -14.62 -19.23 -8.00
N LEU A 430 -13.97 -19.90 -8.95
CA LEU A 430 -12.60 -20.42 -8.78
C LEU A 430 -11.55 -19.31 -8.65
N ALA A 431 -11.71 -18.18 -9.36
CA ALA A 431 -10.79 -17.05 -9.28
C ALA A 431 -10.69 -16.52 -7.84
N ASP A 432 -11.84 -16.26 -7.20
CA ASP A 432 -11.89 -15.74 -5.83
C ASP A 432 -11.24 -16.70 -4.82
N ALA A 433 -11.40 -18.01 -5.02
CA ALA A 433 -10.75 -19.04 -4.21
C ALA A 433 -9.22 -19.04 -4.38
N LEU A 434 -8.72 -18.92 -5.63
CA LEU A 434 -7.29 -18.85 -5.92
C LEU A 434 -6.66 -17.55 -5.40
N GLU A 435 -7.35 -16.43 -5.55
CA GLU A 435 -6.95 -15.13 -5.00
C GLU A 435 -6.90 -15.19 -3.47
N THR A 436 -7.90 -15.80 -2.83
CA THR A 436 -7.93 -15.97 -1.37
C THR A 436 -6.76 -16.82 -0.87
N ARG A 437 -6.36 -17.84 -1.64
CA ARG A 437 -5.13 -18.59 -1.38
C ARG A 437 -3.88 -17.71 -1.49
N ASN A 438 -3.82 -16.83 -2.50
CA ASN A 438 -2.70 -15.90 -2.67
C ASN A 438 -2.64 -14.88 -1.53
N LEU A 439 -3.80 -14.36 -1.10
CA LEU A 439 -3.92 -13.47 0.06
C LEU A 439 -3.36 -14.12 1.33
N LEU A 440 -3.66 -15.41 1.58
CA LEU A 440 -3.10 -16.14 2.73
C LEU A 440 -1.57 -16.25 2.67
N ASP A 441 -1.01 -16.54 1.49
CA ASP A 441 0.45 -16.61 1.27
C ASP A 441 1.14 -15.27 1.50
N ALA A 442 0.62 -14.19 0.93
CA ALA A 442 1.18 -12.86 1.10
C ALA A 442 1.02 -12.36 2.55
N SER A 443 -0.15 -12.61 3.17
CA SER A 443 -0.44 -12.21 4.56
C SER A 443 0.48 -12.89 5.57
N GLU A 444 0.80 -14.18 5.37
CA GLU A 444 1.77 -14.87 6.23
C GLU A 444 3.16 -14.22 6.15
N ALA A 445 3.62 -13.85 4.95
CA ALA A 445 4.90 -13.18 4.78
C ALA A 445 4.92 -11.81 5.49
N ILE A 446 3.82 -11.04 5.37
CA ILE A 446 3.64 -9.76 6.07
C ILE A 446 3.68 -9.95 7.59
N LEU A 447 2.85 -10.84 8.15
CA LEU A 447 2.75 -11.06 9.59
C LEU A 447 4.08 -11.51 10.20
N ARG A 448 4.78 -12.45 9.55
CA ARG A 448 6.09 -12.90 10.02
C ARG A 448 7.15 -11.80 9.96
N ALA A 449 7.14 -10.98 8.90
CA ALA A 449 8.07 -9.86 8.77
C ALA A 449 7.81 -8.80 9.85
N CYS A 450 6.55 -8.46 10.10
CA CYS A 450 6.15 -7.56 11.18
C CYS A 450 6.60 -8.10 12.55
N LEU A 451 6.44 -9.41 12.80
CA LEU A 451 6.80 -10.03 14.08
C LEU A 451 8.32 -10.08 14.31
N ALA A 452 9.10 -10.24 13.24
CA ALA A 452 10.55 -10.28 13.30
C ALA A 452 11.18 -8.90 13.62
N ARG A 453 10.52 -7.79 13.26
CA ARG A 453 11.04 -6.43 13.48
C ARG A 453 10.52 -5.81 14.78
N LYS A 454 11.23 -6.02 15.88
CA LYS A 454 10.90 -5.48 17.22
C LYS A 454 11.48 -4.07 17.47
N GLU A 455 11.25 -3.17 16.53
CA GLU A 455 11.51 -1.73 16.61
C GLU A 455 10.39 -0.98 15.86
N SER A 456 10.38 0.36 15.90
CA SER A 456 9.59 1.14 14.96
C SER A 456 10.47 1.89 13.96
N ARG A 457 10.02 1.95 12.71
CA ARG A 457 10.70 2.65 11.61
C ARG A 457 9.71 2.91 10.47
N GLY A 458 9.66 4.15 9.98
CA GLY A 458 8.68 4.47 8.94
C GLY A 458 7.26 4.16 9.39
N PRO A 459 6.44 3.51 8.55
CA PRO A 459 5.07 3.17 8.91
C PRO A 459 4.96 1.89 9.76
N HIS A 460 6.07 1.17 10.00
CA HIS A 460 6.07 0.04 10.93
C HIS A 460 6.18 0.57 12.35
N LEU A 461 5.05 0.68 13.04
CA LEU A 461 4.97 1.07 14.45
C LEU A 461 4.74 -0.19 15.29
N PHE A 462 5.75 -0.56 16.08
CA PHE A 462 5.72 -1.71 16.96
C PHE A 462 5.58 -1.26 18.42
N PHE A 463 4.72 -1.91 19.18
CA PHE A 463 4.40 -1.56 20.55
C PHE A 463 4.71 -2.73 21.48
N ARG A 464 5.04 -2.41 22.74
CA ARG A 464 5.23 -3.44 23.77
C ARG A 464 3.88 -4.02 24.16
N ASP A 465 2.89 -3.16 24.44
CA ASP A 465 1.52 -3.53 24.71
C ASP A 465 0.52 -2.80 23.78
N ALA A 466 -0.65 -3.40 23.57
CA ALA A 466 -1.70 -2.82 22.73
C ALA A 466 -2.28 -1.51 23.28
N THR A 467 -2.08 -1.22 24.57
CA THR A 467 -2.54 -0.02 25.28
C THR A 467 -1.51 1.12 25.33
N ASP A 468 -0.24 0.86 24.98
CA ASP A 468 0.83 1.85 25.00
C ASP A 468 0.64 2.98 23.98
N LEU A 469 0.60 4.24 24.38
CA LEU A 469 0.40 5.35 23.43
C LEU A 469 1.63 5.63 22.54
N THR A 470 2.80 5.17 22.95
CA THR A 470 4.07 5.45 22.29
C THR A 470 4.65 4.15 21.72
N PRO A 471 4.97 4.11 20.41
CA PRO A 471 5.64 2.95 19.82
C PRO A 471 7.06 2.79 20.36
N LEU A 472 7.62 1.58 20.28
CA LEU A 472 9.03 1.32 20.54
C LEU A 472 9.90 2.21 19.65
N PRO A 473 11.03 2.72 20.15
CA PRO A 473 11.90 3.56 19.34
C PRO A 473 12.59 2.75 18.23
N ARG A 474 13.17 3.48 17.29
CA ARG A 474 14.14 2.94 16.33
C ARG A 474 15.37 2.41 17.09
N ARG A 475 15.91 1.26 16.67
CA ARG A 475 17.05 0.58 17.32
C ARG A 475 18.16 0.30 16.32
N ASP A 476 18.99 1.32 16.07
CA ASP A 476 20.20 1.19 15.26
C ASP A 476 21.43 0.88 16.16
N PRO A 477 22.39 0.05 15.71
CA PRO A 477 22.47 -0.58 14.38
C PRO A 477 21.73 -1.92 14.27
N GLU A 478 21.12 -2.42 15.36
CA GLU A 478 20.52 -3.76 15.45
C GLU A 478 19.54 -4.07 14.31
N PHE A 479 18.65 -3.13 13.99
CA PHE A 479 17.65 -3.29 12.93
C PHE A 479 17.97 -2.54 11.64
N GLN A 480 19.24 -2.13 11.45
CA GLN A 480 19.74 -1.52 10.22
C GLN A 480 19.99 -2.59 9.13
N HIS A 481 18.97 -3.38 8.85
CA HIS A 481 18.94 -4.46 7.87
C HIS A 481 17.59 -4.52 7.16
N TYR A 482 17.55 -5.17 6.00
CA TYR A 482 16.30 -5.58 5.38
C TYR A 482 15.93 -7.00 5.83
N THR A 483 14.65 -7.34 5.79
CA THR A 483 14.13 -8.67 6.14
C THR A 483 13.92 -9.45 4.85
N ALA A 484 14.71 -10.50 4.61
CA ALA A 484 14.50 -11.42 3.49
C ALA A 484 13.62 -12.59 3.90
N ILE A 485 12.68 -12.97 3.04
CA ILE A 485 11.69 -14.01 3.28
C ILE A 485 11.74 -15.00 2.13
N LYS A 486 11.92 -16.28 2.44
CA LYS A 486 11.89 -17.35 1.44
C LYS A 486 11.08 -18.54 1.93
N ARG A 487 10.44 -19.24 1.00
CA ARG A 487 9.76 -20.50 1.29
C ARG A 487 10.77 -21.65 1.31
N VAL A 488 10.73 -22.49 2.34
CA VAL A 488 11.54 -23.71 2.50
C VAL A 488 10.58 -24.83 2.90
N GLY A 489 10.27 -25.72 1.95
CA GLY A 489 9.13 -26.64 2.10
C GLY A 489 7.83 -25.85 2.25
N ASP A 490 7.04 -26.16 3.28
CA ASP A 490 5.78 -25.44 3.56
C ASP A 490 5.95 -24.21 4.46
N ALA A 491 7.14 -24.01 5.04
CA ALA A 491 7.41 -22.92 5.98
C ALA A 491 8.07 -21.70 5.30
N LEU A 492 7.87 -20.52 5.89
CA LEU A 492 8.64 -19.32 5.56
C LEU A 492 9.83 -19.17 6.51
N ARG A 493 11.02 -18.99 5.94
CA ARG A 493 12.25 -18.64 6.66
C ARG A 493 12.57 -17.18 6.45
N LEU A 494 12.87 -16.50 7.56
CA LEU A 494 13.26 -15.10 7.56
C LEU A 494 14.76 -14.97 7.85
N GLU A 495 15.39 -13.97 7.23
CA GLU A 495 16.80 -13.68 7.39
C GLU A 495 17.03 -12.16 7.39
N ALA A 496 17.71 -11.66 8.42
CA ALA A 496 18.16 -10.28 8.48
C ALA A 496 19.42 -10.12 7.60
N ARG A 497 19.37 -9.23 6.61
CA ARG A 497 20.50 -9.00 5.69
C ARG A 497 20.85 -7.53 5.61
N LYS A 498 22.15 -7.23 5.63
CA LYS A 498 22.64 -5.85 5.50
C LYS A 498 22.35 -5.32 4.10
N PRO A 499 21.89 -4.06 3.95
CA PRO A 499 21.80 -3.42 2.65
C PRO A 499 23.19 -3.39 2.00
N LEU A 500 23.24 -3.54 0.68
CA LEU A 500 24.46 -3.28 -0.06
C LEU A 500 24.75 -1.77 0.00
N PRO A 501 26.02 -1.34 0.15
CA PRO A 501 26.35 0.05 -0.04
C PRO A 501 25.89 0.50 -1.43
N LEU A 502 25.38 1.73 -1.53
CA LEU A 502 25.13 2.33 -2.84
C LEU A 502 26.46 2.33 -3.62
N PRO A 503 26.47 2.02 -4.92
CA PRO A 503 27.65 2.22 -5.74
C PRO A 503 28.14 3.67 -5.56
N SER A 504 29.43 3.82 -5.32
CA SER A 504 30.11 5.11 -5.14
C SER A 504 29.97 6.01 -6.36
#